data_AF-A0A831NSQ5-F1
#
_entry.id   AF-A0A831NSQ5-F1
#
_cell.length_a   1.000
_cell.length_b   1.000
_cell.length_c   1.000
_cell.angle_alpha   90.00
_cell.angle_beta   90.00
_cell.angle_gamma   90.00
#
_symmetry.space_group_name_H-M   'P 1'
#
loop_
_entity.id
_entity.type
_entity.pdbx_description
1 polymer ?
#
loop_
_entity_poly.entity_id
_entity_poly.type
_entity_poly.pdbx_seq_one_letter_code
_entity_poly.pdbx_strand_id
1 'polypeptide(L)'
;MWKIEPKTFELKEETELFRNSKCYLKVKQGAKVLKISYRDRHVGYAFKGPLEYAVDTVIETSQGALGKSVKVSREDVVLVFMNPLPELKLSEAEADVDFIEEVLDICEELAEERKINLKALRSESKYFTAVFPRENYYEIIVAKENKLVYVSKNIVYITAPPDKNILVSKNNIVVSYKNKLLYLPRKGLKYPLKQVNIVLQQLNDFLNQLKYQIRIE
;
A
#
# COMPACT_ATOMS: atom_id res chain seq x y z
N MET A 1 -18.81 -3.22 -10.56
CA MET A 1 -18.43 -4.61 -10.84
C MET A 1 -17.01 -4.59 -11.36
N TRP A 2 -16.18 -5.47 -10.83
CA TRP A 2 -14.82 -5.68 -11.33
C TRP A 2 -14.87 -6.40 -12.68
N LYS A 3 -13.90 -6.10 -13.53
CA LYS A 3 -13.69 -6.77 -14.81
C LYS A 3 -12.20 -6.86 -15.07
N ILE A 4 -11.75 -8.05 -15.43
CA ILE A 4 -10.39 -8.29 -15.93
C ILE A 4 -10.50 -8.46 -17.43
N GLU A 5 -9.65 -7.79 -18.20
CA GLU A 5 -9.59 -8.03 -19.64
C GLU A 5 -9.24 -9.51 -19.89
N PRO A 6 -9.96 -10.25 -20.76
CA PRO A 6 -9.74 -11.68 -20.99
C PRO A 6 -8.51 -11.92 -21.88
N LYS A 7 -7.45 -11.14 -21.64
CA LYS A 7 -6.17 -11.17 -22.32
C LYS A 7 -5.08 -11.03 -21.28
N THR A 8 -4.03 -11.82 -21.46
CA THR A 8 -2.79 -11.68 -20.70
C THR A 8 -1.77 -10.99 -21.59
N PHE A 9 -1.00 -10.10 -20.99
CA PHE A 9 0.10 -9.41 -21.65
C PHE A 9 1.42 -9.78 -20.99
N GLU A 10 2.52 -9.56 -21.69
CA GLU A 10 3.86 -9.63 -21.14
C GLU A 10 4.51 -8.24 -21.17
N LEU A 11 5.13 -7.87 -20.05
CA LEU A 11 5.86 -6.60 -19.91
C LEU A 11 7.20 -6.67 -20.65
N LYS A 12 7.39 -5.81 -21.65
CA LYS A 12 8.59 -5.81 -22.51
C LYS A 12 9.78 -5.05 -21.96
N GLU A 13 9.54 -4.15 -21.03
CA GLU A 13 10.61 -3.41 -20.37
C GLU A 13 10.35 -3.30 -18.88
N GLU A 14 11.42 -3.39 -18.12
CA GLU A 14 11.37 -3.11 -16.70
C GLU A 14 10.80 -1.71 -16.45
N THR A 15 9.77 -1.63 -15.61
CA THR A 15 8.99 -0.41 -15.40
C THR A 15 8.92 -0.07 -13.91
N GLU A 16 9.29 1.16 -13.57
CA GLU A 16 9.02 1.74 -12.25
C GLU A 16 7.59 2.28 -12.22
N LEU A 17 6.71 1.60 -11.50
CA LEU A 17 5.30 1.97 -11.41
C LEU A 17 5.08 3.15 -10.49
N PHE A 18 5.92 3.30 -9.46
CA PHE A 18 5.80 4.39 -8.51
C PHE A 18 7.13 4.70 -7.84
N ARG A 19 7.35 5.99 -7.57
CA ARG A 19 8.44 6.48 -6.72
C ARG A 19 8.06 7.77 -6.01
N ASN A 20 8.45 7.84 -4.74
CA ASN A 20 8.59 9.09 -3.99
C ASN A 20 9.81 8.97 -3.06
N SER A 21 9.98 9.92 -2.13
CA SER A 21 11.11 9.93 -1.19
C SER A 21 11.12 8.76 -0.19
N LYS A 22 9.99 8.06 -0.01
CA LYS A 22 9.82 7.01 1.00
C LYS A 22 9.51 5.63 0.43
N CYS A 23 9.24 5.52 -0.87
CA CYS A 23 8.78 4.28 -1.47
C CYS A 23 9.13 4.22 -2.96
N TYR A 24 9.43 3.03 -3.45
CA TYR A 24 9.32 2.71 -4.87
C TYR A 24 8.76 1.31 -5.09
N LEU A 25 8.11 1.10 -6.23
CA LEU A 25 7.70 -0.22 -6.74
C LEU A 25 8.09 -0.33 -8.21
N LYS A 26 8.71 -1.45 -8.56
CA LYS A 26 9.24 -1.74 -9.87
C LYS A 26 8.90 -3.17 -10.27
N VAL A 27 8.47 -3.36 -11.52
CA VAL A 27 8.20 -4.68 -12.08
C VAL A 27 9.18 -4.93 -13.22
N LYS A 28 9.80 -6.11 -13.24
CA LYS A 28 10.83 -6.46 -14.22
C LYS A 28 10.20 -6.94 -15.52
N GLN A 29 10.98 -6.83 -16.60
CA GLN A 29 10.65 -7.40 -17.90
C GLN A 29 10.29 -8.89 -17.78
N GLY A 30 9.32 -9.33 -18.57
CA GLY A 30 8.83 -10.71 -18.58
C GLY A 30 7.67 -10.99 -17.61
N ALA A 31 7.29 -10.02 -16.76
CA ALA A 31 6.12 -10.18 -15.91
C ALA A 31 4.83 -10.27 -16.76
N LYS A 32 3.92 -11.17 -16.37
CA LYS A 32 2.56 -11.22 -16.92
C LYS A 32 1.77 -10.04 -16.38
N VAL A 33 0.93 -9.45 -17.22
CA VAL A 33 0.13 -8.25 -16.91
C VAL A 33 -1.32 -8.49 -17.29
N LEU A 34 -2.23 -8.11 -16.38
CA LEU A 34 -3.66 -8.05 -16.62
C LEU A 34 -4.15 -6.62 -16.39
N LYS A 35 -5.11 -6.16 -17.20
CA LYS A 35 -5.75 -4.85 -16.99
C LYS A 35 -6.97 -5.02 -16.11
N ILE A 36 -7.05 -4.21 -15.05
CA ILE A 36 -8.13 -4.25 -14.06
C ILE A 36 -9.06 -3.06 -14.28
N SER A 37 -10.33 -3.36 -14.53
CA SER A 37 -11.38 -2.34 -14.66
C SER A 37 -12.40 -2.43 -13.53
N TYR A 38 -12.89 -1.28 -13.09
CA TYR A 38 -14.01 -1.18 -12.15
C TYR A 38 -15.10 -0.27 -12.73
N ARG A 39 -16.30 -0.83 -12.92
CA ARG A 39 -17.43 -0.12 -13.58
C ARG A 39 -17.00 0.48 -14.92
N ASP A 40 -16.36 -0.33 -15.75
CA ASP A 40 -15.91 0.00 -17.11
C ASP A 40 -14.83 1.10 -17.22
N ARG A 41 -14.27 1.55 -16.09
CA ARG A 41 -13.07 2.38 -16.04
C ARG A 41 -11.84 1.50 -15.79
N HIS A 42 -10.79 1.66 -16.59
CA HIS A 42 -9.48 1.08 -16.32
C HIS A 42 -8.88 1.79 -15.09
N VAL A 43 -8.64 1.04 -14.01
CA VAL A 43 -8.23 1.60 -12.70
C VAL A 43 -6.88 1.09 -12.22
N GLY A 44 -6.30 0.11 -12.91
CA GLY A 44 -5.05 -0.50 -12.49
C GLY A 44 -4.66 -1.72 -13.31
N TYR A 45 -3.58 -2.36 -12.86
CA TYR A 45 -3.02 -3.55 -13.47
C TYR A 45 -2.73 -4.59 -12.39
N ALA A 46 -2.82 -5.87 -12.73
CA ALA A 46 -2.21 -6.94 -11.95
C ALA A 46 -0.93 -7.39 -12.65
N PHE A 47 0.12 -7.65 -11.87
CA PHE A 47 1.38 -8.18 -12.35
C PHE A 47 1.67 -9.52 -11.66
N LYS A 48 2.17 -10.49 -12.42
CA LYS A 48 2.67 -11.77 -11.91
C LYS A 48 4.05 -12.02 -12.50
N GLY A 49 5.07 -12.03 -11.64
CA GLY A 49 6.46 -12.16 -12.07
C GLY A 49 7.46 -11.47 -11.14
N PRO A 50 8.69 -11.23 -11.63
CA PRO A 50 9.74 -10.64 -10.82
C PRO A 50 9.47 -9.16 -10.56
N LEU A 51 9.50 -8.77 -9.28
CA LEU A 51 9.33 -7.38 -8.86
C LEU A 51 10.27 -6.99 -7.72
N GLU A 52 10.43 -5.68 -7.55
CA GLU A 52 11.21 -5.07 -6.47
C GLU A 52 10.46 -3.87 -5.89
N TYR A 53 10.41 -3.78 -4.56
CA TYR A 53 9.96 -2.56 -3.88
C TYR A 53 10.79 -2.29 -2.63
N ALA A 54 10.81 -1.02 -2.25
CA ALA A 54 11.29 -0.63 -0.94
C ALA A 54 10.35 0.40 -0.31
N VAL A 55 10.25 0.33 1.01
CA VAL A 55 9.56 1.31 1.85
C VAL A 55 10.50 1.76 2.96
N ASP A 56 10.84 3.03 2.96
CA ASP A 56 11.58 3.64 4.04
C ASP A 56 10.65 3.92 5.23
N THR A 57 10.65 3.00 6.20
CA THR A 57 9.86 3.14 7.44
C THR A 57 10.64 3.84 8.55
N VAL A 58 11.83 4.38 8.25
CA VAL A 58 12.66 5.05 9.23
C VAL A 58 12.05 6.41 9.60
N ILE A 59 11.90 6.61 10.90
CA ILE A 59 11.49 7.87 11.52
C ILE A 59 12.75 8.53 12.08
N GLU A 60 13.15 9.65 11.47
CA GLU A 60 14.24 10.48 11.96
C GLU A 60 13.74 11.42 13.06
N THR A 61 14.55 11.56 14.12
CA THR A 61 14.30 12.49 15.23
C THR A 61 15.60 13.14 15.68
N SER A 62 15.48 14.20 16.50
CA SER A 62 16.64 14.83 17.12
C SER A 62 17.43 13.90 18.05
N GLN A 63 16.86 12.78 18.49
CA GLN A 63 17.50 11.79 19.36
C GLN A 63 18.04 10.57 18.60
N GLY A 64 17.93 10.56 17.26
CA GLY A 64 18.33 9.44 16.41
C GLY A 64 17.19 8.93 15.53
N ALA A 65 17.41 7.77 14.91
CA ALA A 65 16.47 7.18 13.96
C ALA A 65 15.86 5.88 14.51
N LEU A 66 14.57 5.66 14.26
CA LEU A 66 13.83 4.46 14.65
C LEU A 66 13.17 3.80 13.45
N GLY A 67 13.15 2.47 13.43
CA GLY A 67 12.59 1.68 12.34
C GLY A 67 13.65 1.02 11.48
N LYS A 68 13.20 0.27 10.47
CA LYS A 68 14.07 -0.40 9.50
C LYS A 68 13.39 -0.37 8.14
N SER A 69 14.07 0.17 7.14
CA SER A 69 13.55 0.18 5.79
C SER A 69 13.28 -1.26 5.32
N VAL A 70 12.18 -1.43 4.61
CA VAL A 70 11.79 -2.69 3.99
C VAL A 70 12.31 -2.65 2.56
N LYS A 71 13.01 -3.71 2.12
CA LYS A 71 13.39 -3.91 0.72
C LYS A 71 13.09 -5.36 0.36
N VAL A 72 12.42 -5.57 -0.75
CA VAL A 72 11.98 -6.88 -1.22
C VAL A 72 12.25 -6.99 -2.71
N SER A 73 12.83 -8.11 -3.14
CA SER A 73 12.98 -8.53 -4.53
C SER A 73 12.61 -10.00 -4.63
N ARG A 74 11.54 -10.33 -5.34
CA ARG A 74 11.03 -11.71 -5.48
C ARG A 74 10.10 -11.84 -6.68
N GLU A 75 9.80 -13.08 -7.05
CA GLU A 75 8.63 -13.43 -7.85
C GLU A 75 7.38 -13.26 -6.98
N ASP A 76 6.38 -12.53 -7.47
CA ASP A 76 5.17 -12.23 -6.70
C ASP A 76 3.97 -11.89 -7.60
N VAL A 77 2.79 -11.86 -7.00
CA VAL A 77 1.60 -11.21 -7.56
C VAL A 77 1.42 -9.84 -6.90
N VAL A 78 1.11 -8.81 -7.69
CA VAL A 78 0.74 -7.48 -7.16
C VAL A 78 -0.38 -6.87 -7.97
N LEU A 79 -1.40 -6.37 -7.29
CA LEU A 79 -2.45 -5.53 -7.88
C LEU A 79 -2.10 -4.07 -7.61
N VAL A 80 -2.00 -3.27 -8.67
CA VAL A 80 -1.66 -1.85 -8.59
C VAL A 80 -2.81 -1.02 -9.11
N PHE A 81 -3.42 -0.23 -8.24
CA PHE A 81 -4.43 0.76 -8.58
C PHE A 81 -3.80 2.15 -8.52
N MET A 82 -3.87 2.91 -9.61
CA MET A 82 -3.26 4.24 -9.63
C MET A 82 -3.90 5.19 -10.63
N ASN A 83 -3.71 6.47 -10.37
CA ASN A 83 -4.05 7.55 -11.28
C ASN A 83 -2.92 8.61 -11.26
N PRO A 84 -2.35 9.01 -12.41
CA PRO A 84 -2.58 8.44 -13.74
C PRO A 84 -2.09 6.99 -13.85
N LEU A 85 -2.60 6.25 -14.83
CA LEU A 85 -2.06 4.94 -15.18
C LEU A 85 -0.70 5.09 -15.88
N PRO A 86 0.25 4.17 -15.65
CA PRO A 86 1.53 4.18 -16.34
C PRO A 86 1.37 3.78 -17.80
N GLU A 87 2.23 4.33 -18.67
CA GLU A 87 2.42 3.80 -20.01
C GLU A 87 3.28 2.54 -19.93
N LEU A 88 2.74 1.40 -20.37
CA LEU A 88 3.43 0.12 -20.33
C LEU A 88 3.69 -0.38 -21.75
N LYS A 89 4.92 -0.83 -22.03
CA LYS A 89 5.22 -1.57 -23.26
C LYS A 89 4.81 -3.03 -23.07
N LEU A 90 3.68 -3.40 -23.65
CA LEU A 90 3.06 -4.71 -23.54
C LEU A 90 3.04 -5.43 -24.89
N SER A 91 3.24 -6.75 -24.89
CA SER A 91 2.76 -7.60 -25.98
C SER A 91 1.68 -8.52 -25.47
N GLU A 92 0.75 -8.92 -26.34
CA GLU A 92 -0.15 -10.03 -26.03
C GLU A 92 0.67 -11.30 -25.77
N ALA A 93 0.18 -12.11 -24.84
CA ALA A 93 0.70 -13.41 -24.46
C ALA A 93 -0.46 -14.41 -24.43
N GLU A 94 -0.14 -15.69 -24.27
CA GLU A 94 -1.16 -16.72 -24.04
C GLU A 94 -1.98 -16.37 -22.78
N ALA A 95 -3.30 -16.52 -22.88
CA ALA A 95 -4.20 -16.21 -21.79
C ALA A 95 -3.94 -17.13 -20.59
N ASP A 96 -3.61 -16.54 -19.45
CA ASP A 96 -3.43 -17.21 -18.17
C ASP A 96 -4.76 -17.12 -17.40
N VAL A 97 -5.63 -18.10 -17.62
CA VAL A 97 -6.98 -18.15 -17.04
C VAL A 97 -6.91 -18.20 -15.51
N ASP A 98 -6.01 -19.01 -14.96
CA ASP A 98 -5.81 -19.12 -13.50
C ASP A 98 -5.42 -17.77 -12.90
N PHE A 99 -4.54 -17.01 -13.56
CA PHE A 99 -4.17 -15.67 -13.09
C PHE A 99 -5.32 -14.67 -13.20
N ILE A 100 -6.17 -14.79 -14.22
CA ILE A 100 -7.36 -13.94 -14.37
C ILE A 100 -8.35 -14.20 -13.23
N GLU A 101 -8.63 -15.46 -12.92
CA GLU A 101 -9.52 -15.88 -11.83
C GLU A 101 -8.96 -15.45 -10.47
N GLU A 102 -7.67 -15.71 -10.21
CA GLU A 102 -6.96 -15.29 -8.99
C GLU A 102 -7.11 -13.78 -8.74
N VAL A 103 -6.91 -12.96 -9.78
CA VAL A 103 -7.00 -11.50 -9.65
C VAL A 103 -8.44 -11.04 -9.43
N LEU A 104 -9.42 -11.70 -10.03
CA LEU A 104 -10.82 -11.39 -9.84
C LEU A 104 -11.24 -11.66 -8.39
N ASP A 105 -10.89 -12.83 -7.85
CA ASP A 105 -11.18 -13.23 -6.46
C ASP A 105 -10.57 -12.23 -5.47
N ILE A 106 -9.31 -11.83 -5.68
CA ILE A 106 -8.65 -10.81 -4.84
C ILE A 106 -9.41 -9.47 -4.92
N CYS A 107 -9.83 -9.03 -6.11
CA CYS A 107 -10.58 -7.78 -6.26
C CYS A 107 -11.92 -7.82 -5.52
N GLU A 108 -12.60 -8.95 -5.53
CA GLU A 108 -13.86 -9.16 -4.82
C GLU A 108 -13.64 -9.13 -3.30
N GLU A 109 -12.67 -9.90 -2.78
CA GLU A 109 -12.35 -9.91 -1.34
C GLU A 109 -11.98 -8.49 -0.84
N LEU A 110 -11.13 -7.77 -1.59
CA LEU A 110 -10.72 -6.40 -1.21
C LEU A 110 -11.92 -5.44 -1.13
N ALA A 111 -12.93 -5.64 -1.99
CA ALA A 111 -14.14 -4.83 -2.01
C ALA A 111 -15.09 -5.18 -0.85
N GLU A 112 -15.31 -6.48 -0.60
CA GLU A 112 -16.17 -6.98 0.48
C GLU A 112 -15.64 -6.57 1.85
N GLU A 113 -14.33 -6.74 2.06
CA GLU A 113 -13.68 -6.40 3.33
C GLU A 113 -13.38 -4.91 3.49
N ARG A 114 -13.75 -4.09 2.50
CA ARG A 114 -13.50 -2.63 2.49
C ARG A 114 -12.02 -2.28 2.67
N LYS A 115 -11.11 -3.17 2.24
CA LYS A 115 -9.64 -2.98 2.26
C LYS A 115 -9.19 -1.93 1.24
N ILE A 116 -10.01 -1.66 0.22
CA ILE A 116 -9.80 -0.60 -0.77
C ILE A 116 -10.97 0.39 -0.80
N ASN A 117 -10.63 1.67 -0.99
CA ASN A 117 -11.64 2.70 -1.16
C ASN A 117 -12.11 2.77 -2.61
N LEU A 118 -13.23 2.11 -2.93
CA LEU A 118 -13.84 2.11 -4.26
C LEU A 118 -14.25 3.51 -4.76
N LYS A 119 -14.44 4.49 -3.86
CA LYS A 119 -14.64 5.90 -4.25
C LYS A 119 -13.34 6.53 -4.73
N ALA A 120 -12.21 6.18 -4.14
CA ALA A 120 -10.90 6.69 -4.54
C ALA A 120 -10.51 6.22 -5.95
N LEU A 121 -10.91 5.01 -6.34
CA LEU A 121 -10.69 4.47 -7.70
C LEU A 121 -11.37 5.27 -8.82
N ARG A 122 -12.33 6.13 -8.46
CA ARG A 122 -13.06 7.01 -9.38
C ARG A 122 -12.63 8.47 -9.27
N SER A 123 -11.65 8.76 -8.40
CA SER A 123 -11.14 10.10 -8.20
C SER A 123 -10.21 10.48 -9.34
N GLU A 124 -10.32 11.72 -9.81
CA GLU A 124 -9.34 12.32 -10.71
C GLU A 124 -8.06 12.77 -9.98
N SER A 125 -8.05 12.71 -8.64
CA SER A 125 -6.84 12.96 -7.86
C SER A 125 -5.76 11.92 -8.16
N LYS A 126 -4.50 12.33 -8.05
CA LYS A 126 -3.38 11.38 -8.07
C LYS A 126 -3.41 10.48 -6.84
N TYR A 127 -3.25 9.18 -7.06
CA TYR A 127 -3.11 8.18 -6.00
C TYR A 127 -2.35 6.96 -6.50
N PHE A 128 -1.79 6.19 -5.58
CA PHE A 128 -1.17 4.91 -5.84
C PHE A 128 -1.50 3.94 -4.71
N THR A 129 -1.93 2.73 -5.06
CA THR A 129 -2.15 1.63 -4.13
C THR A 129 -1.58 0.36 -4.75
N ALA A 130 -0.67 -0.31 -4.05
CA ALA A 130 -0.20 -1.65 -4.39
C ALA A 130 -0.64 -2.63 -3.32
N VAL A 131 -1.22 -3.76 -3.75
CA VAL A 131 -1.70 -4.84 -2.88
C VAL A 131 -0.99 -6.12 -3.27
N PHE A 132 -0.34 -6.74 -2.30
CA PHE A 132 0.30 -8.03 -2.47
C PHE A 132 -0.44 -9.09 -1.65
N PRO A 133 -1.07 -10.08 -2.29
CA PRO A 133 -1.68 -11.22 -1.60
C PRO A 133 -0.62 -12.04 -0.87
N ARG A 134 -0.97 -12.50 0.33
CA ARG A 134 -0.20 -13.45 1.14
C ARG A 134 -1.19 -14.47 1.69
N GLU A 135 -0.69 -15.63 2.08
CA GLU A 135 -1.50 -16.77 2.53
C GLU A 135 -2.64 -16.43 3.52
N ASN A 136 -2.43 -15.45 4.41
CA ASN A 136 -3.41 -15.10 5.46
C ASN A 136 -3.60 -13.59 5.69
N TYR A 137 -3.02 -12.73 4.83
CA TYR A 137 -3.11 -11.27 4.97
C TYR A 137 -2.78 -10.58 3.66
N TYR A 138 -3.08 -9.29 3.57
CA TYR A 138 -2.56 -8.44 2.49
C TYR A 138 -1.45 -7.55 2.99
N GLU A 139 -0.38 -7.51 2.23
CA GLU A 139 0.62 -6.46 2.32
C GLU A 139 0.20 -5.32 1.39
N ILE A 140 0.11 -4.10 1.90
CA ILE A 140 -0.50 -2.97 1.19
C ILE A 140 0.40 -1.75 1.30
N ILE A 141 0.63 -1.09 0.17
CA ILE A 141 1.24 0.24 0.08
C ILE A 141 0.20 1.19 -0.48
N VAL A 142 -0.10 2.29 0.22
CA VAL A 142 -0.95 3.39 -0.28
C VAL A 142 -0.14 4.67 -0.23
N ALA A 143 -0.01 5.35 -1.36
CA ALA A 143 0.73 6.60 -1.46
C ALA A 143 -0.09 7.69 -2.15
N LYS A 144 0.09 8.92 -1.67
CA LYS A 144 -0.38 10.14 -2.33
C LYS A 144 0.66 11.22 -2.11
N GLU A 145 1.34 11.63 -3.17
CA GLU A 145 2.49 12.56 -3.10
C GLU A 145 3.55 12.02 -2.12
N ASN A 146 3.86 12.77 -1.05
CA ASN A 146 4.80 12.38 -0.01
C ASN A 146 4.15 11.66 1.18
N LYS A 147 2.82 11.46 1.16
CA LYS A 147 2.11 10.70 2.19
C LYS A 147 2.13 9.23 1.82
N LEU A 148 2.35 8.37 2.81
CA LEU A 148 2.45 6.93 2.62
C LEU A 148 1.82 6.19 3.80
N VAL A 149 1.08 5.13 3.50
CA VAL A 149 0.66 4.10 4.44
C VAL A 149 1.22 2.78 3.93
N TYR A 150 1.91 2.06 4.79
CA TYR A 150 2.41 0.72 4.51
C TYR A 150 1.95 -0.23 5.60
N VAL A 151 1.31 -1.32 5.20
CA VAL A 151 0.76 -2.35 6.08
C VAL A 151 1.35 -3.69 5.65
N SER A 152 1.90 -4.42 6.61
CA SER A 152 2.35 -5.81 6.44
C SER A 152 2.15 -6.55 7.77
N LYS A 153 2.45 -7.85 7.83
CA LYS A 153 2.08 -8.75 8.95
C LYS A 153 2.39 -8.21 10.34
N ASN A 154 3.54 -7.55 10.50
CA ASN A 154 4.05 -7.09 11.79
C ASN A 154 4.33 -5.59 11.85
N ILE A 155 3.97 -4.85 10.81
CA ILE A 155 4.33 -3.44 10.67
C ILE A 155 3.17 -2.66 10.05
N VAL A 156 2.82 -1.55 10.69
CA VAL A 156 2.02 -0.49 10.09
C VAL A 156 2.85 0.78 10.17
N TYR A 157 3.17 1.37 9.03
CA TYR A 157 3.89 2.62 8.92
C TYR A 157 3.02 3.64 8.22
N ILE A 158 2.91 4.83 8.80
CA ILE A 158 2.18 5.96 8.23
C ILE A 158 3.11 7.17 8.27
N THR A 159 3.27 7.86 7.15
CA THR A 159 3.94 9.15 7.11
C THR A 159 3.10 10.17 6.36
N ALA A 160 3.03 11.37 6.93
CA ALA A 160 2.50 12.55 6.31
C ALA A 160 3.47 13.71 6.59
N PRO A 161 4.50 13.87 5.74
CA PRO A 161 5.50 14.91 5.89
C PRO A 161 4.88 16.32 5.97
N PRO A 162 5.57 17.28 6.63
CA PRO A 162 6.91 17.14 7.20
C PRO A 162 6.97 16.40 8.54
N ASP A 163 5.88 16.40 9.31
CA ASP A 163 6.02 16.24 10.76
C ASP A 163 5.37 15.00 11.35
N LYS A 164 4.59 14.23 10.58
CA LYS A 164 3.75 13.16 11.14
C LYS A 164 4.25 11.81 10.70
N ASN A 165 4.67 11.00 11.66
CA ASN A 165 5.02 9.61 11.40
C ASN A 165 4.43 8.71 12.50
N ILE A 166 3.90 7.55 12.12
CA ILE A 166 3.44 6.52 13.03
C ILE A 166 4.08 5.21 12.58
N LEU A 167 4.74 4.51 13.49
CA LEU A 167 5.28 3.17 13.28
C LEU A 167 4.72 2.26 14.36
N VAL A 168 3.87 1.33 13.98
CA VAL A 168 3.40 0.23 14.83
C VAL A 168 4.19 -1.01 14.43
N SER A 169 4.91 -1.59 15.37
CA SER A 169 5.62 -2.86 15.19
C SER A 169 5.09 -3.92 16.18
N LYS A 170 5.64 -5.14 16.09
CA LYS A 170 5.34 -6.20 17.07
C LYS A 170 5.62 -5.76 18.51
N ASN A 171 6.65 -4.95 18.73
CA ASN A 171 7.18 -4.66 20.06
C ASN A 171 6.99 -3.22 20.52
N ASN A 172 6.57 -2.30 19.66
CA ASN A 172 6.39 -0.91 20.04
C ASN A 172 5.41 -0.18 19.12
N ILE A 173 4.91 0.95 19.61
CA ILE A 173 4.24 1.98 18.84
C ILE A 173 5.09 3.23 18.99
N VAL A 174 5.44 3.85 17.86
CA VAL A 174 6.19 5.10 17.81
C VAL A 174 5.34 6.12 17.08
N VAL A 175 5.13 7.28 17.69
CA VAL A 175 4.45 8.42 17.07
C VAL A 175 5.40 9.61 17.11
N SER A 176 5.69 10.18 15.94
CA SER A 176 6.44 11.42 15.80
C SER A 176 5.52 12.52 15.27
N TYR A 177 5.50 13.66 15.97
CA TYR A 177 4.77 14.86 15.61
C TYR A 177 5.57 16.12 15.94
N LYS A 178 5.93 16.93 14.94
CA LYS A 178 6.67 18.20 15.10
C LYS A 178 7.90 18.05 15.99
N ASN A 179 8.75 17.06 15.66
CA ASN A 179 9.94 16.67 16.44
C ASN A 179 9.69 16.13 17.86
N LYS A 180 8.43 15.96 18.29
CA LYS A 180 8.11 15.25 19.53
C LYS A 180 7.94 13.77 19.23
N LEU A 181 8.53 12.92 20.07
CA LEU A 181 8.44 11.48 19.95
C LEU A 181 7.69 10.88 21.15
N LEU A 182 6.70 10.06 20.86
CA LEU A 182 6.06 9.17 21.82
C LEU A 182 6.45 7.73 21.47
N TYR A 183 7.12 7.05 22.41
CA TYR A 183 7.49 5.64 22.30
C TYR A 183 6.71 4.82 23.33
N LEU A 184 5.97 3.83 22.86
CA LEU A 184 5.17 2.92 23.69
C LEU A 184 5.67 1.49 23.48
N PRO A 185 6.40 0.89 24.44
CA PRO A 185 6.80 -0.52 24.35
C PRO A 185 5.56 -1.42 24.53
N ARG A 186 5.39 -2.42 23.65
CA ARG A 186 4.37 -3.47 23.79
C ARG A 186 4.75 -4.55 24.80
N LYS A 187 6.05 -4.82 25.00
CA LYS A 187 6.51 -5.69 26.10
C LYS A 187 6.30 -4.96 27.43
N GLY A 188 5.33 -5.44 28.22
CA GLY A 188 4.94 -4.83 29.50
C GLY A 188 3.50 -4.30 29.53
N LEU A 189 2.80 -4.23 28.40
CA LEU A 189 1.36 -3.95 28.37
C LEU A 189 0.59 -5.21 28.79
N LYS A 190 0.37 -5.38 30.09
CA LYS A 190 -0.54 -6.38 30.70
C LYS A 190 -2.02 -6.03 30.50
N TYR A 191 -2.38 -5.36 29.41
CA TYR A 191 -3.69 -4.73 29.32
C TYR A 191 -4.61 -5.40 28.28
N PRO A 192 -5.85 -5.72 28.67
CA PRO A 192 -6.83 -6.39 27.81
C PRO A 192 -7.18 -5.51 26.61
N LEU A 193 -7.68 -6.13 25.54
CA LEU A 193 -8.14 -5.54 24.26
C LEU A 193 -8.83 -4.16 24.37
N LYS A 194 -9.46 -3.84 25.50
CA LYS A 194 -10.00 -2.50 25.82
C LYS A 194 -8.98 -1.35 25.74
N GLN A 195 -7.72 -1.54 26.13
CA GLN A 195 -6.71 -0.46 26.04
C GLN A 195 -6.09 -0.33 24.65
N VAL A 196 -6.03 -1.41 23.87
CA VAL A 196 -5.71 -1.32 22.43
C VAL A 196 -6.80 -0.52 21.71
N ASN A 197 -8.07 -0.71 22.06
CA ASN A 197 -9.16 0.13 21.57
C ASN A 197 -9.03 1.58 22.03
N ILE A 198 -8.52 1.87 23.24
CA ILE A 198 -8.23 3.24 23.69
C ILE A 198 -7.07 3.85 22.89
N VAL A 199 -6.00 3.11 22.62
CA VAL A 199 -4.88 3.61 21.80
C VAL A 199 -5.29 3.78 20.34
N LEU A 200 -6.10 2.87 19.80
CA LEU A 200 -6.69 3.02 18.46
C LEU A 200 -7.70 4.16 18.44
N GLN A 201 -8.46 4.39 19.51
CA GLN A 201 -9.36 5.53 19.66
C GLN A 201 -8.55 6.81 19.76
N GLN A 202 -7.46 6.87 20.54
CA GLN A 202 -6.56 8.03 20.62
C GLN A 202 -5.82 8.27 19.31
N LEU A 203 -5.44 7.21 18.59
CA LEU A 203 -4.89 7.30 17.24
C LEU A 203 -5.95 7.81 16.27
N ASN A 204 -7.19 7.33 16.37
CA ASN A 204 -8.31 7.77 15.56
C ASN A 204 -8.72 9.21 15.90
N ASP A 205 -8.69 9.60 17.16
CA ASP A 205 -8.96 10.95 17.66
C ASP A 205 -7.84 11.89 17.24
N PHE A 206 -6.58 11.46 17.31
CA PHE A 206 -5.43 12.17 16.75
C PHE A 206 -5.59 12.31 15.23
N LEU A 207 -5.87 11.23 14.50
CA LEU A 207 -6.12 11.26 13.05
C LEU A 207 -7.35 12.10 12.68
N ASN A 208 -8.38 12.16 13.52
CA ASN A 208 -9.58 13.00 13.33
C ASN A 208 -9.28 14.46 13.64
N GLN A 209 -8.50 14.77 14.69
CA GLN A 209 -7.96 16.11 14.92
C GLN A 209 -7.08 16.56 13.75
N LEU A 210 -6.35 15.64 13.13
CA LEU A 210 -5.60 15.89 11.90
C LEU A 210 -6.52 16.08 10.69
N LYS A 211 -7.66 15.40 10.58
CA LYS A 211 -8.70 15.67 9.55
C LYS A 211 -9.30 17.06 9.68
N TYR A 212 -9.46 17.58 10.90
CA TYR A 212 -9.95 18.96 11.10
C TYR A 212 -8.92 20.04 10.73
N GLN A 213 -7.62 19.71 10.71
CA GLN A 213 -6.56 20.63 10.24
C GLN A 213 -6.14 20.42 8.78
N ILE A 214 -6.47 19.27 8.20
CA ILE A 214 -6.28 18.99 6.78
C ILE A 214 -7.68 18.95 6.16
N ARG A 215 -8.27 20.14 5.93
CA ARG A 215 -9.26 20.28 4.86
C ARG A 215 -8.55 19.86 3.57
N ILE A 216 -8.84 18.64 3.11
CA ILE A 216 -8.63 18.27 1.71
C ILE A 216 -9.90 18.75 1.02
N GLU A 217 -9.86 20.00 0.53
CA GLU A 217 -10.59 20.35 -0.68
C GLU A 217 -9.87 19.75 -1.89
#